data_AF-A0A932HAG8-F1
#
_entry.id   AF-A0A932HAG8-F1
#
_cell.length_a   1.000
_cell.length_b   1.000
_cell.length_c   1.000
_cell.angle_alpha   90.00
_cell.angle_beta   90.00
_cell.angle_gamma   90.00
#
_symmetry.space_group_name_H-M   'P 1'
#
loop_
_entity.id
_entity.type
_entity.pdbx_description
1 polymer ?
#
loop_
_entity_poly.entity_id
_entity_poly.type
_entity_poly.pdbx_seq_one_letter_code
_entity_poly.pdbx_strand_id
1 'polypeptide(L)'
;MAVTGRSRSAWSADAAGDKSLDRIRKNWRSLLARDAKVSLSTAPLRKSKAEWKQSLSAAQFYVLREEGTERPFSSPLNDEKRPGVYVCAGCALPLFTSRMKFDSGT
;
A
#
# COMPACT_ATOMS: atom_id res chain seq x y z
N MET A 1 26.21 -32.04 18.91
CA MET A 1 25.08 -32.99 19.00
C MET A 1 23.99 -32.39 19.89
N ALA A 2 22.73 -32.75 19.60
CA ALA A 2 21.46 -32.34 20.23
C ALA A 2 20.78 -31.07 19.68
N VAL A 3 19.89 -31.31 18.71
CA VAL A 3 18.77 -30.47 18.28
C VAL A 3 17.66 -30.55 19.32
N THR A 4 17.06 -29.42 19.69
CA THR A 4 15.63 -29.37 20.05
C THR A 4 15.01 -28.12 19.45
N GLY A 5 14.28 -28.30 18.35
CA GLY A 5 13.46 -27.25 17.77
C GLY A 5 12.28 -26.88 18.66
N ARG A 6 11.80 -25.65 18.50
CA ARG A 6 10.42 -25.31 18.85
C ARG A 6 9.91 -24.18 17.95
N SER A 7 8.98 -24.58 17.09
CA SER A 7 7.87 -23.83 16.52
C SER A 7 8.17 -22.48 15.85
N ARG A 8 8.01 -22.46 14.52
CA ARG A 8 7.69 -21.23 13.78
C ARG A 8 6.43 -20.68 14.41
N SER A 9 6.49 -19.50 15.01
CA SER A 9 5.31 -18.78 15.47
C SER A 9 4.42 -18.53 14.26
N ALA A 10 3.45 -19.41 14.09
CA ALA A 10 2.32 -19.25 13.20
C ALA A 10 1.71 -17.89 13.51
N TRP A 11 1.58 -17.06 12.48
CA TRP A 11 0.67 -15.92 12.54
C TRP A 11 -0.68 -16.45 13.00
N SER A 12 -1.06 -16.12 14.23
CA SER A 12 -2.33 -16.56 14.80
C SER A 12 -3.44 -15.98 13.94
N ALA A 13 -4.23 -16.87 13.35
CA ALA A 13 -5.42 -16.55 12.56
C ALA A 13 -6.61 -16.09 13.43
N ASP A 14 -6.37 -15.72 14.69
CA ASP A 14 -7.39 -15.33 15.67
C ASP A 14 -7.64 -13.82 15.69
N ALA A 15 -7.71 -13.21 14.50
CA ALA A 15 -8.40 -11.94 14.28
C ALA A 15 -9.43 -12.12 13.17
N ALA A 16 -10.31 -13.10 13.33
CA ALA A 16 -11.49 -13.31 12.50
C ALA A 16 -12.56 -12.23 12.77
N GLY A 17 -12.20 -10.96 12.52
CA GLY A 17 -13.12 -9.82 12.53
C GLY A 17 -13.64 -9.56 11.13
N ASP A 18 -14.71 -10.26 10.75
CA ASP A 18 -15.55 -10.01 9.55
C ASP A 18 -14.78 -9.70 8.25
N LYS A 19 -14.51 -10.76 7.49
CA LYS A 19 -13.94 -10.73 6.13
C LYS A 19 -14.92 -10.19 5.08
N SER A 20 -15.96 -9.44 5.45
CA SER A 20 -16.81 -8.78 4.47
C SER A 20 -16.02 -7.68 3.76
N LEU A 21 -15.52 -7.98 2.55
CA LEU A 21 -14.93 -7.00 1.66
C LEU A 21 -15.87 -5.80 1.45
N ASP A 22 -17.18 -6.02 1.49
CA ASP A 22 -18.19 -4.96 1.39
C ASP A 22 -18.16 -4.02 2.59
N ARG A 23 -17.97 -4.54 3.80
CA ARG A 23 -17.80 -3.69 4.99
C ARG A 23 -16.51 -2.88 4.90
N ILE A 24 -15.41 -3.47 4.43
CA ILE A 24 -14.14 -2.76 4.22
C ILE A 24 -14.32 -1.66 3.16
N ARG A 25 -14.98 -1.95 2.04
CA ARG A 25 -15.31 -0.98 0.98
C ARG A 25 -16.23 0.14 1.44
N LYS A 26 -17.16 -0.12 2.37
CA LYS A 26 -18.03 0.91 2.93
C LYS A 26 -17.29 1.79 3.95
N ASN A 27 -16.38 1.20 4.73
CA ASN A 27 -15.79 1.86 5.89
C ASN A 27 -14.31 2.24 5.75
N TRP A 28 -13.69 2.09 4.57
CA TRP A 28 -12.25 2.34 4.37
C TRP A 28 -11.81 3.74 4.80
N ARG A 29 -12.70 4.74 4.70
CA ARG A 29 -12.42 6.13 5.12
C ARG A 29 -12.03 6.23 6.60
N SER A 30 -12.55 5.34 7.45
CA SER A 30 -12.18 5.28 8.87
C SER A 30 -10.72 4.86 9.11
N LEU A 31 -10.06 4.31 8.09
CA LEU A 31 -8.66 3.89 8.13
C LEU A 31 -7.72 4.97 7.59
N LEU A 32 -8.24 6.10 7.10
CA LEU A 32 -7.40 7.22 6.70
C LEU A 32 -6.77 7.88 7.92
N ALA A 33 -5.50 8.25 7.79
CA ALA A 33 -4.88 9.15 8.76
C ALA A 33 -5.64 10.49 8.75
N ARG A 34 -5.71 11.14 9.92
CA ARG A 34 -6.47 12.40 10.10
C ARG A 34 -6.10 13.47 9.07
N ASP A 35 -4.83 13.52 8.69
CA ASP A 35 -4.27 14.54 7.79
C ASP A 35 -3.94 13.97 6.40
N ALA A 36 -4.51 12.81 6.04
CA ALA A 36 -4.25 12.16 4.77
C ALA A 36 -4.81 13.01 3.60
N LYS A 37 -3.90 13.49 2.74
CA LYS A 37 -4.27 14.17 1.49
C LYS A 37 -4.67 13.13 0.44
N VAL A 38 -5.96 12.84 0.33
CA VAL A 38 -6.53 11.91 -0.66
C VAL A 38 -7.43 12.63 -1.65
N SER A 39 -7.37 12.20 -2.92
CA SER A 39 -8.32 12.59 -3.95
C SER A 39 -9.53 11.66 -3.93
N LEU A 40 -10.69 12.22 -4.26
CA LEU A 40 -11.93 11.48 -4.49
C LEU A 40 -12.47 11.72 -5.90
N SER A 41 -11.77 12.56 -6.68
CA SER A 41 -12.11 12.84 -8.06
C SER A 41 -11.40 11.87 -8.98
N THR A 42 -12.15 11.24 -9.87
CA THR A 42 -11.64 10.37 -10.94
C THR A 42 -11.46 11.13 -12.25
N ALA A 43 -11.57 12.46 -12.23
CA ALA A 43 -11.35 13.29 -13.42
C ALA A 43 -9.92 13.07 -13.96
N PRO A 44 -9.74 13.03 -15.30
CA PRO A 44 -8.42 12.81 -15.89
C PRO A 44 -7.40 13.87 -15.46
N LEU A 45 -6.24 13.42 -14.97
CA LEU A 45 -5.13 14.33 -14.68
C LEU A 45 -4.43 14.75 -15.98
N ARG A 46 -4.31 16.07 -16.16
CA ARG A 46 -3.56 16.70 -17.25
C ARG A 46 -2.37 17.43 -16.64
N LYS A 47 -1.22 16.75 -16.66
CA LYS A 47 0.07 17.27 -16.20
C LYS A 47 1.13 16.94 -17.24
N SER A 48 1.98 17.91 -17.53
CA SER A 48 3.18 17.78 -18.36
C SER A 48 4.23 16.88 -17.70
N LYS A 49 5.22 16.42 -18.50
CA LYS A 49 6.35 15.65 -17.98
C LYS A 49 7.12 16.43 -16.91
N ALA A 50 7.28 17.74 -17.08
CA ALA A 50 7.98 18.60 -16.14
C ALA A 50 7.24 18.70 -14.80
N GLU A 51 5.92 18.94 -14.81
CA GLU A 51 5.10 19.00 -13.60
C GLU A 51 5.12 17.66 -12.84
N TRP A 52 5.14 16.54 -13.55
CA TRP A 52 5.30 15.22 -12.93
C TRP A 52 6.66 15.03 -12.27
N LYS A 53 7.75 15.42 -12.94
CA LYS A 53 9.10 15.37 -12.37
C LYS A 53 9.26 16.26 -11.13
N GLN A 54 8.51 17.35 -11.04
CA GLN A 54 8.49 18.22 -9.86
C GLN A 54 7.64 17.63 -8.72
N SER A 55 6.57 16.90 -9.05
CA SER A 55 5.63 16.37 -8.05
C SER A 55 6.06 15.02 -7.44
N LEU A 56 6.90 14.26 -8.15
CA LEU A 56 7.29 12.90 -7.80
C LEU A 56 8.78 12.82 -7.50
N SER A 57 9.18 11.90 -6.63
CA SER A 57 10.60 11.54 -6.52
C SER A 57 11.07 10.89 -7.83
N ALA A 58 12.38 10.88 -8.08
CA ALA A 58 12.95 10.26 -9.28
C ALA A 58 12.54 8.78 -9.44
N ALA A 59 12.54 8.01 -8.34
CA ALA A 59 12.13 6.61 -8.34
C ALA A 59 10.63 6.45 -8.64
N GLN A 60 9.77 7.28 -8.03
CA GLN A 60 8.34 7.28 -8.30
C GLN A 60 8.03 7.66 -9.75
N PHE A 61 8.75 8.65 -10.30
CA PHE A 61 8.59 9.07 -11.68
C PHE A 61 8.97 7.94 -12.65
N TYR A 62 10.11 7.29 -12.43
CA TYR A 62 10.57 6.15 -13.22
C TYR A 62 9.53 5.02 -13.24
N VAL A 63 9.02 4.62 -12.07
CA VAL A 63 8.02 3.56 -11.96
C VAL A 63 6.66 3.97 -12.57
N LEU A 64 6.12 5.11 -12.18
CA LEU A 64 4.74 5.49 -12.54
C LEU A 64 4.58 6.07 -13.94
N ARG A 65 5.64 6.63 -14.52
CA ARG A 65 5.58 7.39 -15.79
C ARG A 65 6.50 6.85 -16.89
N GLU A 66 7.52 6.06 -16.54
CA GLU A 66 8.44 5.44 -17.49
C GLU A 66 8.37 3.90 -17.43
N GLU A 67 7.30 3.35 -16.84
CA GLU A 67 7.03 1.91 -16.75
C GLU A 67 8.17 1.10 -16.13
N GLY A 68 8.94 1.74 -15.26
CA GLY A 68 10.00 1.10 -14.50
C GLY A 68 9.46 0.16 -13.42
N THR A 69 10.32 -0.75 -12.98
CA THR A 69 10.07 -1.61 -11.81
C THR A 69 11.15 -1.31 -10.77
N GLU A 70 10.74 -1.12 -9.51
CA GLU A 70 11.70 -0.96 -8.41
C GLU A 70 12.50 -2.26 -8.19
N ARG A 71 13.67 -2.17 -7.56
CA ARG A 71 14.42 -3.40 -7.25
C ARG A 71 13.65 -4.25 -6.24
N PRO A 72 13.73 -5.59 -6.33
CA PRO A 72 13.12 -6.47 -5.34
C PRO A 72 13.54 -6.07 -3.92
N PHE A 73 12.58 -6.14 -2.99
CA PHE A 73 12.78 -5.86 -1.57
C PHE A 73 13.27 -4.43 -1.22
N SER A 74 13.21 -3.48 -2.15
CA SER A 74 13.71 -2.11 -1.92
C SER A 74 12.67 -1.12 -1.39
N SER A 75 11.37 -1.42 -1.52
CA SER A 75 10.31 -0.53 -1.07
C SER A 75 10.26 -0.40 0.46
N PRO A 76 10.10 0.82 1.01
CA PRO A 76 9.79 0.99 2.43
C PRO A 76 8.41 0.44 2.80
N LEU A 77 7.57 0.11 1.81
CA LEU A 77 6.24 -0.45 2.01
C LEU A 77 6.24 -1.99 2.14
N ASN A 78 7.38 -2.64 1.93
CA ASN A 78 7.51 -4.10 2.05
C ASN A 78 7.13 -4.57 3.46
N ASP A 79 7.69 -3.94 4.48
CA ASP A 79 7.47 -4.29 5.88
C ASP A 79 6.38 -3.44 6.56
N GLU A 80 5.64 -2.62 5.80
CA GLU A 80 4.56 -1.80 6.35
C GLU A 80 3.36 -2.67 6.77
N LYS A 81 2.92 -2.50 8.02
CA LYS A 81 1.84 -3.26 8.67
C LYS A 81 0.86 -2.40 9.45
N ARG A 82 1.08 -1.08 9.56
CA ARG A 82 0.19 -0.20 10.31
C ARG A 82 -1.22 -0.20 9.70
N PRO A 83 -2.28 -0.07 10.52
CA PRO A 83 -3.63 0.16 10.00
C PRO A 83 -3.66 1.41 9.11
N GLY A 84 -4.16 1.28 7.88
CA GLY A 84 -4.13 2.39 6.94
C GLY A 84 -4.72 2.09 5.57
N VAL A 85 -4.55 3.05 4.66
CA VAL A 85 -4.97 2.99 3.26
C VAL A 85 -3.75 3.33 2.39
N TYR A 86 -3.49 2.50 1.39
CA TYR A 86 -2.50 2.77 0.36
C TYR A 86 -3.10 3.68 -0.70
N VAL A 87 -2.36 4.73 -1.02
CA VAL A 87 -2.81 5.83 -1.87
C VAL A 87 -1.86 5.94 -3.06
N CYS A 88 -2.41 6.16 -4.24
CA CYS A 88 -1.60 6.38 -5.45
C CYS A 88 -0.73 7.63 -5.29
N ALA A 89 0.60 7.49 -5.39
CA ALA A 89 1.52 8.62 -5.31
C ALA A 89 1.34 9.63 -6.47
N GLY A 90 0.76 9.21 -7.60
CA GLY A 90 0.49 10.09 -8.73
C GLY A 90 -0.79 10.92 -8.60
N CYS A 91 -1.92 10.26 -8.29
CA CYS A 91 -3.24 10.90 -8.33
C CYS A 91 -3.93 11.05 -6.96
N ALA A 92 -3.28 10.62 -5.88
CA ALA A 92 -3.81 10.62 -4.53
C ALA A 92 -5.11 9.82 -4.34
N LEU A 93 -5.51 8.99 -5.30
CA LEU A 93 -6.68 8.11 -5.14
C LEU A 93 -6.37 6.97 -4.15
N PRO A 94 -7.32 6.62 -3.26
CA PRO A 94 -7.22 5.44 -2.42
C PRO A 94 -7.29 4.16 -3.26
N LEU A 95 -6.42 3.19 -2.99
CA LEU A 95 -6.33 1.93 -3.76
C LEU A 95 -6.75 0.72 -2.94
N PHE A 96 -6.05 0.44 -1.84
CA PHE A 96 -6.30 -0.74 -0.99
C PHE A 96 -6.08 -0.42 0.48
N THR A 97 -6.74 -1.17 1.35
CA THR A 97 -6.55 -1.05 2.81
C THR A 97 -5.45 -1.98 3.29
N SER A 98 -4.81 -1.68 4.42
CA SER A 98 -3.78 -2.57 4.99
C SER A 98 -4.31 -3.95 5.38
N ARG A 99 -5.63 -4.10 5.59
CA ARG A 99 -6.30 -5.39 5.77
C ARG A 99 -6.22 -6.31 4.55
N MET A 100 -5.99 -5.74 3.37
CA MET A 100 -5.85 -6.48 2.11
C MET A 100 -4.39 -6.84 1.80
N LYS A 101 -3.42 -6.27 2.54
CA LYS A 101 -2.00 -6.59 2.35
C LYS A 101 -1.69 -7.95 2.97
N PHE A 102 -0.92 -8.75 2.24
CA PHE A 102 -0.30 -9.99 2.72
C PHE A 102 1.15 -10.03 2.23
N ASP A 103 1.99 -10.85 2.86
CA ASP A 103 3.38 -11.03 2.41
C ASP A 103 3.47 -12.27 1.52
N SER A 104 3.63 -12.04 0.21
CA SER A 104 3.80 -13.08 -0.81
C SER A 104 5.20 -13.70 -0.84
N GLY A 105 6.19 -13.03 -0.25
CA GLY A 105 7.61 -13.38 -0.40
C GLY A 105 8.23 -12.91 -1.71
N THR A 106 7.62 -11.92 -2.36
CA THR A 106 8.07 -11.28 -3.61
C THR A 106 8.55 -9.86 -3.36
#